data_AF-L8FYW9-F1
#
_entry.id   AF-L8FYW9-F1
#
_cell.length_a   1.000
_cell.length_b   1.000
_cell.length_c   1.000
_cell.angle_alpha   90.00
_cell.angle_beta   90.00
_cell.angle_gamma   90.00
#
_symmetry.space_group_name_H-M   'P 1'
#
loop_
_entity.id
_entity.type
_entity.pdbx_description
1 polymer ?
#
loop_
_entity_poly.entity_id
_entity_poly.type
_entity_poly.pdbx_seq_one_letter_code
_entity_poly.pdbx_strand_id
1 'polypeptide(L)'
;MAAPVFPTPRIIGTKRPEISYKECPAARVIAFNAARKVAIVYTKRERYYKLPGGGIDSGEQHEMAALREMQEETGGIVKIRKNFGCCYVADVVDDSGSPSLTEDEVNDGLGHLWLSVDEAKTKMAGAEPRSELGLYIKERDIYLLGEAIRRTEEEIA
;
A
#
# COMPACT_ATOMS: atom_id res chain seq x y z
N MET A 1 34.17 -5.33 3.81
CA MET A 1 32.97 -4.95 3.05
C MET A 1 31.87 -4.73 4.07
N ALA A 2 31.36 -3.51 4.22
CA ALA A 2 30.22 -3.26 5.11
C ALA A 2 28.98 -3.89 4.47
N ALA A 3 28.24 -4.71 5.22
CA ALA A 3 26.94 -5.20 4.78
C ALA A 3 26.04 -3.99 4.44
N PRO A 4 25.17 -4.08 3.42
CA PRO A 4 24.19 -3.03 3.17
C PRO A 4 23.39 -2.82 4.46
N VAL A 5 23.49 -1.62 5.02
CA VAL A 5 22.73 -1.23 6.21
C VAL A 5 21.29 -1.06 5.75
N PHE A 6 20.51 -2.13 5.83
CA PHE A 6 19.07 -2.04 5.68
C PHE A 6 18.54 -1.13 6.79
N PRO A 7 17.67 -0.15 6.48
CA PRO A 7 17.10 0.71 7.50
C PRO A 7 16.38 -0.14 8.55
N THR A 8 16.56 0.21 9.82
CA THR A 8 15.90 -0.47 10.94
C THR A 8 14.39 -0.50 10.70
N PRO A 9 13.72 -1.68 10.79
CA PRO A 9 12.29 -1.76 10.60
C PRO A 9 11.55 -0.84 11.58
N ARG A 10 10.69 0.03 11.08
CA ARG A 10 9.81 0.85 11.92
C ARG A 10 8.66 -0.03 12.41
N ILE A 11 8.54 -0.18 13.73
CA ILE A 11 7.39 -0.83 14.37
C ILE A 11 6.31 0.21 14.59
N ILE A 12 5.08 -0.13 14.22
CA ILE A 12 3.87 0.67 14.43
C ILE A 12 3.00 -0.04 15.47
N GLY A 13 2.56 0.71 16.48
CA GLY A 13 1.84 0.18 17.64
C GLY A 13 2.75 -0.52 18.67
N THR A 14 2.12 -1.08 19.70
CA THR A 14 2.79 -1.79 20.79
C THR A 14 2.23 -3.20 20.90
N LYS A 15 3.12 -4.21 20.92
CA LYS A 15 2.70 -5.60 21.14
C LYS A 15 2.17 -5.77 22.56
N ARG A 16 1.01 -6.42 22.67
CA ARG A 16 0.42 -6.76 23.96
C ARG A 16 0.86 -8.18 24.36
N PRO A 17 1.43 -8.36 25.56
CA PRO A 17 2.01 -9.66 25.96
C PRO A 17 0.98 -10.79 26.06
N GLU A 18 -0.29 -10.47 26.25
CA GLU A 18 -1.41 -11.41 26.35
C GLU A 18 -1.96 -11.88 24.99
N ILE A 19 -1.49 -11.30 23.88
CA ILE A 19 -1.95 -11.63 22.53
C ILE A 19 -0.90 -12.44 21.79
N SER A 20 -1.31 -13.59 21.23
CA SER A 20 -0.50 -14.34 20.27
C SER A 20 -0.65 -13.74 18.87
N TYR A 21 0.44 -13.28 18.28
CA TYR A 21 0.45 -12.67 16.95
C TYR A 21 0.91 -13.68 15.90
N LYS A 22 0.19 -13.75 14.78
CA LYS A 22 0.62 -14.47 13.58
C LYS A 22 1.27 -13.49 12.61
N GLU A 23 2.39 -13.90 12.01
CA GLU A 23 2.99 -13.14 10.91
C GLU A 23 2.14 -13.30 9.64
N CYS A 24 1.76 -12.16 9.05
CA CYS A 24 1.03 -12.09 7.80
C CYS A 24 1.85 -11.22 6.83
N PRO A 25 2.77 -11.82 6.06
CA PRO A 25 3.59 -11.07 5.10
C PRO A 25 2.68 -10.48 4.01
N ALA A 26 2.96 -9.24 3.61
CA ALA A 26 2.11 -8.48 2.72
C ALA A 26 2.93 -7.49 1.88
N ALA A 27 2.59 -7.38 0.59
CA ALA A 27 3.22 -6.47 -0.35
C ALA A 27 2.30 -5.27 -0.63
N ARG A 28 2.89 -4.10 -0.92
CA ARG A 28 2.17 -2.86 -1.23
C ARG A 28 2.76 -2.16 -2.43
N VAL A 29 1.92 -1.40 -3.12
CA VAL A 29 2.32 -0.64 -4.30
C VAL A 29 1.94 0.84 -4.14
N ILE A 30 2.92 1.71 -4.39
CA ILE A 30 2.71 3.13 -4.65
C ILE A 30 2.87 3.31 -6.16
N ALA A 31 1.74 3.24 -6.87
CA ALA A 31 1.70 3.32 -8.33
C ALA A 31 1.42 4.76 -8.77
N PHE A 32 2.29 5.32 -9.62
CA PHE A 32 2.09 6.64 -10.23
C PHE A 32 1.59 6.52 -11.66
N ASN A 33 0.47 7.17 -11.98
CA ASN A 33 0.02 7.28 -13.36
C ASN A 33 0.72 8.43 -14.11
N ALA A 34 0.44 8.57 -15.41
CA ALA A 34 1.03 9.60 -16.27
C ALA A 34 0.76 11.04 -15.78
N ALA A 35 -0.35 11.26 -15.06
CA ALA A 35 -0.70 12.54 -14.44
C ALA A 35 -0.05 12.75 -13.06
N ARG A 36 0.92 11.91 -12.67
CA ARG A 36 1.61 11.93 -11.37
C ARG A 36 0.68 11.74 -10.17
N LYS A 37 -0.48 11.14 -10.38
CA LYS A 37 -1.40 10.74 -9.30
C LYS A 37 -1.08 9.33 -8.83
N VAL A 38 -1.30 9.08 -7.54
CA VAL A 38 -1.14 7.79 -6.89
C VAL A 38 -2.46 7.02 -6.81
N ALA A 39 -2.39 5.71 -7.00
CA ALA A 39 -3.52 4.82 -6.75
C ALA A 39 -3.74 4.68 -5.24
N ILE A 40 -4.96 4.99 -4.78
CA ILE A 40 -5.39 4.81 -3.40
C ILE A 40 -6.65 3.95 -3.37
N VAL A 41 -6.62 2.87 -2.59
CA VAL A 41 -7.77 2.01 -2.33
C VAL A 41 -8.51 2.53 -1.09
N TYR A 42 -9.83 2.40 -1.08
CA TYR A 42 -10.66 2.78 0.04
C TYR A 42 -11.71 1.71 0.33
N THR A 43 -12.09 1.59 1.59
CA THR A 43 -13.17 0.70 2.05
C THR A 43 -14.28 1.55 2.64
N LYS A 44 -15.49 1.45 2.05
CA LYS A 44 -16.66 2.21 2.50
C LYS A 44 -17.12 1.75 3.88
N ARG A 45 -17.08 0.43 4.11
CA ARG A 45 -17.53 -0.16 5.37
C ARG A 45 -16.57 0.18 6.51
N GLU A 46 -15.26 0.07 6.29
CA GLU A 46 -14.27 0.30 7.34
C GLU A 46 -13.83 1.77 7.45
N ARG A 47 -14.22 2.62 6.48
CA ARG A 47 -14.01 4.09 6.49
C ARG A 47 -12.54 4.51 6.52
N TYR A 48 -11.67 3.80 5.79
CA TYR A 48 -10.28 4.18 5.64
C TYR A 48 -9.77 4.06 4.20
N TYR A 49 -8.61 4.69 3.98
CA TYR A 49 -7.87 4.67 2.72
C TYR A 49 -6.53 3.96 2.94
N LYS A 50 -6.10 3.17 1.97
CA LYS A 50 -4.87 2.39 2.01
C LYS A 50 -4.16 2.42 0.65
N LEU A 51 -2.89 2.05 0.66
CA LEU A 51 -2.18 1.72 -0.57
C LEU A 51 -2.73 0.38 -1.13
N PRO A 52 -2.78 0.21 -2.46
CA PRO A 52 -3.01 -1.09 -3.06
C PRO A 52 -2.04 -2.13 -2.51
N GLY A 53 -2.54 -3.33 -2.22
CA GLY A 53 -1.75 -4.40 -1.65
C GLY A 53 -2.50 -5.28 -0.66
N GLY A 54 -1.92 -6.47 -0.45
CA GLY A 54 -2.50 -7.53 0.36
C GLY A 54 -1.46 -8.59 0.73
N GLY A 55 -1.97 -9.77 1.08
CA GLY A 55 -1.16 -10.88 1.59
C GLY A 55 -0.26 -11.48 0.51
N ILE A 56 0.79 -12.16 0.95
CA ILE A 56 1.66 -12.95 0.07
C ILE A 56 1.29 -14.42 0.21
N ASP A 57 0.96 -15.06 -0.90
CA ASP A 57 0.59 -16.47 -0.92
C ASP A 57 1.79 -17.40 -0.72
N SER A 58 1.51 -18.66 -0.37
CA SER A 58 2.56 -19.65 -0.13
C SER A 58 3.38 -19.90 -1.40
N GLY A 59 4.68 -19.61 -1.34
CA GLY A 59 5.59 -19.71 -2.48
C GLY A 59 5.50 -18.54 -3.48
N GLU A 60 4.62 -17.55 -3.22
CA GLU A 60 4.52 -16.34 -4.03
C GLU A 60 5.69 -15.41 -3.73
N GLN A 61 6.30 -14.86 -4.78
CA GLN A 61 7.33 -13.84 -4.60
C GLN A 61 6.70 -12.52 -4.18
N HIS A 62 7.35 -11.83 -3.25
CA HIS A 62 6.87 -10.55 -2.72
C HIS A 62 6.57 -9.51 -3.81
N GLU A 63 7.33 -9.53 -4.91
CA GLU A 63 7.09 -8.67 -6.07
C GLU A 63 5.82 -9.06 -6.84
N MET A 64 5.63 -10.37 -7.06
CA MET A 64 4.47 -10.89 -7.78
C MET A 64 3.17 -10.62 -7.02
N ALA A 65 3.18 -10.74 -5.68
CA ALA A 65 2.06 -10.37 -4.84
C ALA A 65 1.67 -8.90 -5.02
N ALA A 66 2.66 -7.99 -5.03
CA ALA A 66 2.41 -6.57 -5.27
C ALA A 66 1.77 -6.30 -6.64
N LEU A 67 2.26 -6.95 -7.70
CA LEU A 67 1.71 -6.80 -9.05
C LEU A 67 0.28 -7.36 -9.14
N ARG A 68 0.04 -8.55 -8.56
CA ARG A 68 -1.27 -9.20 -8.49
C ARG A 68 -2.29 -8.32 -7.77
N GLU A 69 -1.98 -7.89 -6.54
CA GLU A 69 -2.88 -7.07 -5.72
C GLU A 69 -3.20 -5.72 -6.38
N MET A 70 -2.20 -5.10 -7.03
CA MET A 70 -2.43 -3.87 -7.80
C MET A 70 -3.45 -4.11 -8.92
N GLN A 71 -3.31 -5.21 -9.66
CA GLN A 71 -4.22 -5.57 -10.73
C GLN A 71 -5.62 -5.96 -10.21
N GLU A 72 -5.71 -6.73 -9.14
CA GLU A 72 -6.96 -7.18 -8.54
C GLU A 72 -7.77 -6.02 -7.97
N GLU A 73 -7.14 -5.14 -7.18
CA GLU A 73 -7.86 -4.05 -6.49
C GLU A 73 -8.17 -2.84 -7.40
N THR A 74 -7.38 -2.63 -8.45
CA THR A 74 -7.47 -1.42 -9.28
C THR A 74 -7.69 -1.67 -10.76
N GLY A 75 -7.40 -2.87 -11.26
CA GLY A 75 -7.33 -3.17 -12.70
C GLY A 75 -6.04 -2.67 -13.37
N GLY A 76 -5.16 -1.98 -12.62
CA GLY A 76 -3.96 -1.36 -13.16
C GLY A 76 -2.79 -2.33 -13.30
N ILE A 77 -2.12 -2.27 -14.45
CA ILE A 77 -0.84 -2.93 -14.73
C ILE A 77 0.27 -1.93 -14.47
N VAL A 78 1.28 -2.33 -13.70
CA VAL A 78 2.37 -1.45 -13.29
C VAL A 78 3.74 -2.05 -13.60
N LYS A 79 4.73 -1.19 -13.77
CA LYS A 79 6.14 -1.54 -13.86
C LYS A 79 6.86 -1.04 -12.62
N ILE A 80 7.45 -1.96 -11.87
CA ILE A 80 8.18 -1.64 -10.65
C ILE A 80 9.47 -0.89 -11.00
N ARG A 81 9.70 0.20 -10.27
CA ARG A 81 10.92 1.02 -10.37
C ARG A 81 11.88 0.69 -9.24
N LYS A 82 11.35 0.57 -8.03
CA LYS A 82 12.13 0.50 -6.80
C LYS A 82 11.34 -0.24 -5.73
N ASN A 83 12.06 -0.97 -4.88
CA ASN A 83 11.51 -1.56 -3.66
C ASN A 83 12.08 -0.83 -2.44
N PHE A 84 11.34 -0.84 -1.34
CA PHE A 84 11.84 -0.45 -0.03
C PHE A 84 11.08 -1.24 1.06
N GLY A 85 11.67 -2.37 1.48
CA GLY A 85 11.06 -3.28 2.44
C GLY A 85 9.81 -3.93 1.85
N CYS A 86 8.64 -3.72 2.47
CA CYS A 86 7.38 -4.31 2.05
C CYS A 86 6.59 -3.51 0.99
N CYS A 87 7.19 -2.43 0.46
CA CYS A 87 6.52 -1.51 -0.45
C CYS A 87 7.31 -1.30 -1.75
N TYR A 88 6.60 -1.18 -2.86
CA TYR A 88 7.16 -0.93 -4.19
C TYR A 88 6.69 0.41 -4.73
N VAL A 89 7.60 1.16 -5.33
CA VAL A 89 7.26 2.30 -6.19
C VAL A 89 7.19 1.79 -7.62
N ALA A 90 6.09 2.07 -8.30
CA ALA A 90 5.86 1.62 -9.66
C ALA A 90 5.25 2.74 -10.52
N ASP A 91 5.47 2.66 -11.83
CA ASP A 91 4.77 3.49 -12.81
C ASP A 91 3.66 2.66 -13.45
N VAL A 92 2.49 3.26 -13.65
CA VAL A 92 1.35 2.63 -14.31
C VAL A 92 1.63 2.52 -15.80
N VAL A 93 1.47 1.32 -16.34
CA VAL A 93 1.60 1.00 -17.76
C VAL A 93 0.24 1.02 -18.44
N ASP A 94 -0.79 0.53 -17.74
CA ASP A 94 -2.18 0.48 -18.23
C ASP A 94 -3.14 0.56 -17.04
N ASP A 95 -4.13 1.45 -17.10
CA ASP A 95 -5.22 1.61 -16.13
C ASP A 95 -6.61 1.44 -16.75
N SER A 96 -6.69 0.89 -17.97
CA SER A 96 -7.96 0.59 -18.65
C SER A 96 -8.65 -0.67 -18.14
N GLY A 97 -7.96 -1.48 -17.34
CA GLY A 97 -8.50 -2.68 -16.71
C GLY A 97 -9.59 -2.38 -15.69
N SER A 98 -10.26 -3.44 -15.24
CA SER A 98 -11.28 -3.37 -14.19
C SER A 98 -10.84 -4.19 -12.98
N PRO A 99 -11.15 -3.75 -11.74
CA PRO A 99 -10.86 -4.52 -10.54
C PRO A 99 -11.52 -5.92 -10.58
N SER A 100 -10.79 -6.91 -10.07
CA SER A 100 -11.25 -8.28 -9.83
C SER A 100 -11.23 -8.54 -8.33
N LEU A 101 -12.29 -8.08 -7.66
CA LEU A 101 -12.39 -8.10 -6.19
C LEU A 101 -12.95 -9.43 -5.68
N THR A 102 -12.49 -9.85 -4.51
CA THR A 102 -13.10 -10.95 -3.75
C THR A 102 -14.47 -10.56 -3.21
N GLU A 103 -15.29 -11.55 -2.82
CA GLU A 103 -16.62 -11.29 -2.23
C GLU A 103 -16.53 -10.40 -0.98
N ASP A 104 -15.54 -10.62 -0.12
CA ASP A 104 -15.32 -9.83 1.09
C ASP A 104 -14.97 -8.36 0.78
N GLU A 105 -14.16 -8.13 -0.25
CA GLU A 105 -13.80 -6.77 -0.68
C GLU A 105 -14.99 -6.03 -1.31
N VAL A 106 -15.81 -6.74 -2.10
CA VAL A 106 -17.07 -6.18 -2.60
C VAL A 106 -18.00 -5.84 -1.43
N ASN A 107 -18.13 -6.73 -0.45
CA ASN A 107 -18.95 -6.53 0.75
C ASN A 107 -18.48 -5.35 1.61
N ASP A 108 -17.17 -5.12 1.68
CA ASP A 108 -16.58 -3.97 2.37
C ASP A 108 -16.67 -2.66 1.56
N GLY A 109 -17.17 -2.76 0.32
CA GLY A 109 -17.34 -1.66 -0.60
C GLY A 109 -15.99 -1.09 -1.04
N LEU A 110 -15.03 -1.98 -1.32
CA LEU A 110 -13.70 -1.62 -1.79
C LEU A 110 -13.78 -0.94 -3.15
N GLY A 111 -13.05 0.15 -3.30
CA GLY A 111 -12.83 0.81 -4.58
C GLY A 111 -11.50 1.54 -4.59
N HIS A 112 -11.14 2.13 -5.73
CA HIS A 112 -9.90 2.88 -5.87
C HIS A 112 -10.13 4.28 -6.47
N LEU A 113 -9.16 5.16 -6.26
CA LEU A 113 -9.12 6.54 -6.77
C LEU A 113 -7.69 6.91 -7.15
N TRP A 114 -7.55 7.78 -8.15
CA TRP A 114 -6.29 8.44 -8.48
C TRP A 114 -6.23 9.82 -7.83
N LEU A 115 -5.29 10.02 -6.91
CA LEU A 115 -5.16 11.25 -6.14
C LEU A 115 -3.76 11.83 -6.29
N SER A 116 -3.61 13.16 -6.19
CA SER A 116 -2.28 13.69 -5.91
C SER A 116 -1.78 13.15 -4.56
N VAL A 117 -0.47 13.19 -4.37
CA VAL A 117 0.17 12.75 -3.13
C VAL A 117 -0.38 13.49 -1.90
N ASP A 118 -0.61 14.80 -2.02
CA ASP A 118 -1.11 15.62 -0.92
C ASP A 118 -2.57 15.29 -0.61
N GLU A 119 -3.42 15.16 -1.63
CA GLU A 119 -4.82 14.74 -1.46
C GLU A 119 -4.92 13.36 -0.82
N ALA A 120 -4.05 12.42 -1.21
CA ALA A 120 -3.99 11.08 -0.62
C ALA A 120 -3.66 11.16 0.87
N LYS A 121 -2.62 11.92 1.25
CA LYS A 121 -2.25 12.12 2.66
C LYS A 121 -3.38 12.77 3.46
N THR A 122 -4.03 13.81 2.91
CA THR A 122 -5.17 14.47 3.57
C THR A 122 -6.34 13.52 3.78
N LYS A 123 -6.72 12.72 2.77
CA LYS A 123 -7.80 11.74 2.88
C LYS A 123 -7.47 10.61 3.85
N MET A 124 -6.25 10.08 3.80
CA MET A 124 -5.79 9.07 4.75
C MET A 124 -5.83 9.60 6.17
N ALA A 125 -5.25 10.77 6.44
CA ALA A 125 -5.18 11.35 7.79
C ALA A 125 -6.57 11.65 8.37
N GLY A 126 -7.47 12.21 7.56
CA GLY A 126 -8.85 12.54 7.94
C GLY A 126 -9.79 11.35 8.06
N ALA A 127 -9.34 10.14 7.72
CA ALA A 127 -10.15 8.94 7.87
C ALA A 127 -10.32 8.53 9.34
N GLU A 128 -11.50 8.01 9.64
CA GLU A 128 -11.90 7.48 10.95
C GLU A 128 -12.23 5.98 10.81
N PRO A 129 -11.20 5.11 10.82
CA PRO A 129 -11.40 3.68 10.66
C PRO A 129 -12.32 3.11 11.75
N ARG A 130 -13.17 2.14 11.38
CA ARG A 130 -14.07 1.47 12.33
C ARG A 130 -13.40 0.36 13.16
N SER A 131 -12.28 -0.17 12.68
CA SER A 131 -11.54 -1.25 13.32
C SER A 131 -10.14 -0.82 13.79
N GLU A 132 -9.62 -1.53 14.80
CA GLU A 132 -8.24 -1.34 15.26
C GLU A 132 -7.23 -1.61 14.14
N LEU A 133 -7.50 -2.64 13.32
CA LEU A 133 -6.69 -2.93 12.13
C LEU A 133 -6.63 -1.74 11.18
N GLY A 134 -7.77 -1.09 10.93
CA GLY A 134 -7.84 0.10 10.08
C GLY A 134 -7.01 1.28 10.62
N LEU A 135 -6.89 1.43 11.94
CA LEU A 135 -6.03 2.46 12.56
C LEU A 135 -4.55 2.22 12.22
N TYR A 136 -4.07 0.98 12.35
CA TYR A 136 -2.68 0.65 12.03
C TYR A 136 -2.41 0.67 10.52
N ILE A 137 -3.37 0.27 9.68
CA ILE A 137 -3.27 0.41 8.22
C ILE A 137 -3.10 1.88 7.85
N LYS A 138 -3.94 2.76 8.42
CA LYS A 138 -3.85 4.21 8.19
C LYS A 138 -2.47 4.75 8.54
N GLU A 139 -1.97 4.46 9.75
CA GLU A 139 -0.66 4.96 10.20
C GLU A 139 0.48 4.46 9.31
N ARG A 140 0.47 3.15 8.99
CA ARG A 140 1.47 2.51 8.15
C ARG A 140 1.53 3.10 6.76
N ASP A 141 0.39 3.25 6.10
CA ASP A 141 0.36 3.66 4.70
C ASP A 141 0.67 5.15 4.54
N ILE A 142 0.29 6.00 5.49
CA ILE A 142 0.75 7.39 5.55
C ILE A 142 2.28 7.44 5.67
N TYR A 143 2.86 6.60 6.53
CA TYR A 143 4.31 6.53 6.70
C TYR A 143 5.01 6.06 5.40
N LEU A 144 4.54 4.98 4.80
CA LEU A 144 5.12 4.43 3.56
C LEU A 144 5.04 5.44 2.41
N LEU A 145 3.90 6.12 2.25
CA LEU A 145 3.73 7.15 1.24
C LEU A 145 4.71 8.31 1.48
N GLY A 146 4.82 8.79 2.72
CA GLY A 146 5.79 9.83 3.11
C GLY A 146 7.24 9.45 2.81
N GLU A 147 7.62 8.21 3.13
CA GLU A 147 8.96 7.68 2.93
C GLU A 147 9.33 7.55 1.44
N ALA A 148 8.38 7.12 0.61
CA ALA A 148 8.59 7.02 -0.84
C ALA A 148 8.85 8.38 -1.48
N ILE A 149 8.11 9.42 -1.08
CA ILE A 149 8.26 10.78 -1.61
C ILE A 149 9.64 11.33 -1.25
N ARG A 150 10.01 11.27 0.04
CA ARG A 150 11.29 11.76 0.53
C ARG A 150 12.47 11.14 -0.22
N ARG A 151 12.42 9.82 -0.44
CA ARG A 151 13.46 9.10 -1.20
C ARG A 151 13.47 9.39 -2.70
N THR A 152 12.34 9.82 -3.26
CA THR A 152 12.26 10.22 -4.68
C THR A 152 12.78 11.64 -4.88
N GLU A 153 12.57 12.54 -3.90
CA GLU A 153 13.11 13.91 -3.90
C GLU A 153 14.63 13.93 -3.70
N GLU A 154 15.16 13.07 -2.82
CA GLU A 154 16.60 12.90 -2.59
C GLU A 154 17.38 12.41 -3.82
N GLU A 155 16.72 11.80 -4.81
CA GLU A 155 17.36 11.37 -6.07
C GLU A 155 17.44 12.48 -7.12
N ILE A 156 16.69 13.57 -6.93
CA ILE A 156 16.64 14.73 -7.83
C ILE A 156 17.57 15.85 -7.32
N ALA A 157 17.93 15.83 -6.04
CA ALA A 157 18.85 16.77 -5.39
C ALA A 157 20.32 16.35 -5.54
#